data_AF-A0A1D7U819-F1
#
_entry.id   AF-A0A1D7U819-F1
#
_cell.length_a   1.000
_cell.length_b   1.000
_cell.length_c   1.000
_cell.angle_alpha   90.00
_cell.angle_beta   90.00
_cell.angle_gamma   90.00
#
_symmetry.space_group_name_H-M   'P 1'
#
loop_
_entity.id
_entity.type
_entity.pdbx_description
1 polymer ?
#
loop_
_entity_poly.entity_id
_entity_poly.type
_entity_poly.pdbx_seq_one_letter_code
_entity_poly.pdbx_strand_id
1 'polypeptide(L)' 'MGQAKPFQPELDTTSHLFLVGRSTAGFWVARDLEGRSEGIFRDKKDAVRFALFEGGHANAVMLSPNAVEPSFGMGVR' A
#
# COMPACT_ATOMS: atom_id res chain seq x y z
N MET A 1 18.26 -26.38 32.21
CA MET A 1 18.49 -24.98 31.83
C MET A 1 17.96 -24.81 30.41
N GLY A 2 16.68 -24.48 30.26
CA GLY A 2 15.99 -24.41 28.98
C GLY A 2 16.07 -23.00 28.43
N GLN A 3 16.90 -22.78 27.42
CA GLN A 3 16.97 -21.49 26.74
C GLN A 3 15.64 -21.28 26.00
N ALA A 4 14.85 -20.30 26.44
CA ALA A 4 13.71 -19.82 25.67
C ALA A 4 14.26 -19.14 24.41
N LYS A 5 14.11 -19.83 23.28
CA LYS A 5 14.39 -19.27 21.96
C LYS A 5 13.45 -18.07 21.78
N PRO A 6 13.96 -16.85 21.57
CA PRO A 6 13.06 -15.74 21.31
C PRO A 6 12.21 -16.12 20.10
N PHE A 7 10.90 -16.01 20.26
CA PHE A 7 9.94 -16.18 19.17
C PHE A 7 10.17 -15.00 18.22
N GLN A 8 11.20 -15.10 17.39
CA GLN A 8 11.36 -14.23 16.25
C GLN A 8 10.25 -14.68 15.29
N PRO A 9 9.18 -13.89 15.09
CA PRO A 9 8.35 -14.14 13.93
C PRO A 9 9.33 -13.98 12.76
N GLU A 10 9.50 -15.04 11.99
CA GLU A 10 10.05 -14.88 10.65
C GLU A 10 9.03 -14.03 9.92
N LEU A 11 9.18 -12.71 10.05
CA LEU A 11 8.56 -11.75 9.18
C LEU A 11 9.08 -12.19 7.82
N ASP A 12 8.24 -12.83 7.01
CA ASP A 12 8.36 -12.68 5.57
C ASP A 12 8.46 -11.16 5.36
N THR A 13 9.69 -10.67 5.20
CA THR A 13 10.10 -9.28 5.56
C THR A 13 9.70 -8.30 4.46
N THR A 14 8.52 -8.49 3.88
CA THR A 14 8.05 -7.81 2.67
C THR A 14 6.57 -7.48 2.78
N SER A 15 6.04 -7.40 4.00
CA SER A 15 4.73 -6.78 4.23
C SER A 15 4.85 -5.29 3.91
N HIS A 16 4.39 -4.89 2.73
CA HIS A 16 4.43 -3.50 2.31
C HIS A 16 3.24 -2.75 2.90
N LEU A 17 3.49 -1.57 3.47
CA LEU A 17 2.42 -0.67 3.90
C LEU A 17 1.99 0.18 2.69
N PHE A 18 0.74 -0.01 2.29
CA PHE A 18 0.11 0.78 1.26
C PHE A 18 -0.74 1.89 1.85
N LEU A 19 -0.57 3.07 1.29
CA LEU A 19 -1.38 4.23 1.55
C LEU A 19 -2.42 4.36 0.42
N VAL A 20 -3.70 4.31 0.80
CA VAL A 20 -4.82 4.40 -0.13
C VAL A 20 -5.64 5.63 0.17
N GLY A 21 -5.87 6.47 -0.84
CA GLY A 21 -6.71 7.66 -0.68
C GLY A 21 -7.18 8.20 -2.01
N ARG A 22 -8.05 9.21 -1.96
CA ARG A 22 -8.60 9.83 -3.15
C ARG A 22 -7.72 11.01 -3.55
N SER A 23 -7.25 11.07 -4.78
CA SER A 23 -6.52 12.21 -5.32
C SER A 23 -7.44 13.41 -5.52
N THR A 24 -6.84 14.59 -5.67
CA THR A 24 -7.53 15.84 -6.00
C THR A 24 -8.28 15.77 -7.33
N ALA A 25 -7.75 14.99 -8.30
CA ALA A 25 -8.39 14.70 -9.57
C ALA A 25 -9.59 13.73 -9.45
N GLY A 26 -9.87 13.21 -8.25
CA GLY A 26 -11.04 12.38 -7.97
C GLY A 26 -10.83 10.88 -8.14
N PHE A 27 -9.61 10.44 -8.50
CA PHE A 27 -9.24 9.03 -8.62
C PHE A 27 -8.81 8.45 -7.28
N TRP A 28 -8.86 7.12 -7.13
CA TRP A 28 -8.30 6.42 -5.98
C TRP A 28 -6.87 6.01 -6.27
N VAL A 29 -5.96 6.38 -5.39
CA VAL A 29 -4.54 6.05 -5.51
C VAL A 29 -4.19 5.07 -4.41
N ALA A 30 -3.51 4.00 -4.77
CA ALA A 30 -2.84 3.10 -3.85
C ALA A 30 -1.34 3.19 -4.14
N ARG A 31 -0.54 3.47 -3.11
CA ARG A 31 0.92 3.51 -3.24
C ARG A 31 1.57 2.94 -2.00
N ASP A 32 2.67 2.23 -2.15
CA ASP A 32 3.48 1.84 -1.01
C ASP A 32 4.29 3.04 -0.47
N LEU A 33 4.75 2.93 0.78
CA LEU A 33 5.58 3.97 1.39
C LEU A 33 6.98 4.09 0.75
N GLU A 34 7.50 3.02 0.16
CA GLU A 34 8.81 3.01 -0.49
C GLU A 34 8.75 3.50 -1.94
N GLY A 35 7.55 3.74 -2.48
CA GLY A 35 7.31 4.23 -3.85
C GLY A 35 7.71 3.24 -4.93
N ARG A 36 7.83 1.95 -4.60
CA ARG A 36 8.14 0.87 -5.54
C ARG A 36 6.92 0.44 -6.35
N SER A 37 5.75 0.60 -5.77
CA SER A 37 4.49 0.09 -6.27
C SER A 37 3.37 1.10 -6.06
N GLU A 38 2.78 1.53 -7.15
CA GLU A 38 1.63 2.42 -7.12
C GLU A 38 0.65 2.13 -8.25
N GLY A 39 -0.60 2.50 -8.02
CA GLY A 39 -1.69 2.34 -8.98
C GLY A 39 -2.77 3.41 -8.82
N ILE A 40 -3.38 3.76 -9.94
CA ILE A 40 -4.51 4.70 -10.03
C ILE A 40 -5.76 3.93 -10.44
N PHE A 41 -6.82 4.11 -9.68
CA PHE A 41 -8.07 3.37 -9.78
C PHE A 41 -9.25 4.33 -9.84
N ARG A 42 -10.36 3.89 -10.42
CA ARG A 42 -11.62 4.65 -10.41
C ARG A 42 -12.37 4.46 -9.10
N ASP A 43 -12.23 3.29 -8.49
CA ASP A 43 -13.00 2.85 -7.33
C ASP A 43 -12.10 2.53 -6.13
N LYS A 44 -12.58 2.87 -4.94
CA LYS A 44 -11.91 2.57 -3.66
C LYS A 44 -11.63 1.08 -3.50
N LYS A 45 -12.60 0.25 -3.89
CA LYS A 45 -12.55 -1.20 -3.71
C LYS A 45 -11.39 -1.80 -4.49
N ASP A 46 -11.16 -1.34 -5.72
CA ASP A 46 -10.07 -1.81 -6.56
C ASP A 46 -8.72 -1.34 -6.04
N ALA A 47 -8.62 -0.09 -5.58
CA ALA A 47 -7.40 0.42 -4.94
C ALA A 47 -7.01 -0.36 -3.68
N VAL A 48 -7.99 -0.64 -2.80
CA VAL A 48 -7.77 -1.44 -1.59
C VAL A 48 -7.43 -2.89 -1.93
N ARG A 49 -8.09 -3.47 -2.94
CA ARG A 49 -7.80 -4.84 -3.37
C ARG A 49 -6.40 -4.96 -3.96
N PHE A 50 -5.98 -4.01 -4.78
CA PHE A 50 -4.61 -3.95 -5.28
C PHE A 50 -3.61 -3.91 -4.11
N ALA A 51 -3.80 -2.94 -3.20
CA ALA A 51 -2.94 -2.75 -2.04
C ALA A 51 -2.83 -4.00 -1.15
N LEU A 52 -3.95 -4.70 -0.90
CA LEU A 52 -3.98 -5.90 -0.06
C LEU A 52 -3.34 -7.14 -0.69
N PHE A 53 -3.37 -7.27 -2.02
CA PHE A 53 -2.99 -8.49 -2.73
C PHE A 53 -1.66 -8.38 -3.50
N GLU A 54 -1.03 -7.22 -3.49
CA GLU A 54 0.25 -7.05 -4.17
C GLU A 54 1.32 -7.97 -3.57
N GLY A 55 2.02 -8.73 -4.42
CA GLY A 55 3.12 -9.60 -3.97
C GLY A 55 2.71 -10.92 -3.31
N GLY A 56 1.42 -11.27 -3.28
CA GLY A 56 0.94 -12.58 -2.79
C GLY A 56 0.97 -12.77 -1.27
N HIS A 57 1.20 -11.70 -0.51
CA HIS A 57 1.18 -11.68 0.96
C HIS A 57 0.17 -10.65 1.47
N ALA A 58 -0.27 -10.79 2.72
CA ALA A 58 -1.20 -9.86 3.34
C ALA A 58 -0.51 -8.52 3.65
N ASN A 59 -0.67 -7.54 2.76
CA ASN A 59 -0.16 -6.20 2.98
C ASN A 59 -1.05 -5.40 3.94
N ALA A 60 -0.45 -4.39 4.58
CA ALA A 60 -1.19 -3.46 5.41
C ALA A 60 -1.71 -2.30 4.56
N VAL A 61 -2.95 -1.88 4.77
CA VAL A 61 -3.56 -0.75 4.05
C VAL A 61 -3.98 0.34 5.03
N MET A 62 -3.43 1.53 4.83
CA MET A 62 -3.83 2.74 5.54
C MET A 62 -4.71 3.60 4.64
N LEU A 63 -5.96 3.82 5.05
CA LEU A 63 -6.86 4.75 4.37
C LEU A 63 -6.57 6.18 4.82
N SER A 64 -6.06 7.00 3.91
CA SER A 64 -5.81 8.41 4.18
C SER A 64 -7.11 9.22 4.03
N PRO A 65 -7.46 10.06 5.04
CA PRO A 65 -8.53 11.05 4.88
C PRO A 65 -8.08 12.24 4.01
N ASN A 66 -6.76 12.43 3.87
CA ASN A 66 -6.16 13.45 3.03
C ASN A 66 -5.95 12.95 1.60
N ALA A 67 -5.86 13.87 0.65
CA ALA A 67 -5.63 13.52 -0.75
C ALA A 67 -4.30 12.80 -0.94
N VAL A 68 -4.32 11.76 -1.76
CA VAL A 68 -3.14 10.94 -2.07
C VAL A 68 -2.86 11.09 -3.55
N GLU A 69 -1.72 11.70 -3.85
CA GLU A 69 -1.30 11.92 -5.23
C GLU A 69 -0.36 10.79 -5.69
N PRO A 70 -0.52 10.32 -6.94
CA PRO A 70 0.38 9.32 -7.51
C PRO A 70 1.74 9.97 -7.84
N SER A 71 2.83 9.21 -7.74
CA SER A 71 4.17 9.73 -8.09
C SER A 71 4.36 9.86 -9.59
N PHE A 72 3.73 8.96 -10.36
CA PHE A 72 3.72 8.96 -11.81
C PHE A 72 2.36 9.41 -12.35
N GLY A 73 2.36 10.12 -13.47
CA GLY A 73 1.14 10.68 -14.08
C GLY A 73 0.88 12.16 -13.78
N MET A 74 1.74 12.84 -13.01
CA MET A 74 1.80 14.31 -12.96
C MET A 74 2.57 14.89 -14.18
N GLY A 75 2.07 14.62 -15.39
CA GLY A 75 2.65 15.20 -16.61
C GLY A 75 1.76 14.97 -17.82
N VAL A 76 0.88 15.92 -18.15
CA VAL A 76 1.11 17.06 -19.06
C VAL A 76 -0.24 17.71 -19.36
N ARG A 77 -0.71 18.67 -18.54
CA ARG A 77 -1.75 19.66 -18.92
C ARG A 77 -1.58 20.94 -18.12
#